data_AF-A0AAD5AH82-F1
#
_entry.id   AF-A0AAD5AH82-F1
#
_cell.length_a   1.000
_cell.length_b   1.000
_cell.length_c   1.000
_cell.angle_alpha   90.00
_cell.angle_beta   90.00
_cell.angle_gamma   90.00
#
_symmetry.space_group_name_H-M   'P 1'
#
loop_
_entity.id
_entity.type
_entity.pdbx_description
1 polymer ?
#
loop_
_entity_poly.entity_id
_entity_poly.type
_entity_poly.pdbx_seq_one_letter_code
_entity_poly.pdbx_strand_id
1 'polypeptide(L)'
;KSRIDYKILLLTYKALNGLAPQYLSELLYQYDPPRLLRSKGAGYLLVPQIMKTTAGGRSFSYKAPRLWNSLPTSVRDSDTVSVFKSRLKTYLFSQVF
;
A
#
# COMPACT_ATOMS: atom_id res chain seq x y z
N LYS A 1 -5.39 4.97 -15.34
CA LYS A 1 -4.38 4.96 -14.23
C LYS A 1 -4.97 4.31 -12.98
N SER A 2 -6.13 4.77 -12.49
CA SER A 2 -6.78 4.33 -11.25
C SER A 2 -7.08 2.82 -11.14
N ARG A 3 -7.38 2.12 -12.25
CA ARG A 3 -7.60 0.65 -12.22
C ARG A 3 -6.33 -0.15 -11.82
N ILE A 4 -5.15 0.31 -12.25
CA ILE A 4 -3.89 -0.35 -11.92
C ILE A 4 -3.58 -0.13 -10.45
N ASP A 5 -3.68 1.13 -9.98
CA ASP A 5 -3.44 1.49 -8.58
C ASP A 5 -4.42 0.74 -7.65
N TYR A 6 -5.69 0.60 -8.03
CA TYR A 6 -6.68 -0.22 -7.30
C TYR A 6 -6.22 -1.68 -7.15
N LYS A 7 -5.74 -2.30 -8.23
CA LYS A 7 -5.29 -3.70 -8.19
C LYS A 7 -4.03 -3.87 -7.34
N ILE A 8 -3.08 -2.95 -7.45
CA ILE A 8 -1.86 -2.96 -6.62
C ILE A 8 -2.24 -2.84 -5.15
N LEU A 9 -3.06 -1.86 -4.79
CA LEU A 9 -3.49 -1.62 -3.41
C LEU A 9 -4.31 -2.76 -2.83
N LEU A 10 -5.17 -3.40 -3.63
CA LEU A 10 -5.89 -4.61 -3.22
C LEU A 10 -4.93 -5.77 -2.95
N LEU A 11 -3.90 -5.93 -3.77
CA LEU A 11 -2.88 -6.96 -3.55
C LEU A 11 -2.05 -6.66 -2.29
N THR A 12 -1.69 -5.40 -2.08
CA THR A 12 -1.01 -4.93 -0.86
C THR A 12 -1.83 -5.22 0.39
N TYR A 13 -3.12 -4.86 0.42
CA TYR A 13 -4.00 -5.15 1.55
C TYR A 13 -4.03 -6.64 1.86
N LYS A 14 -4.19 -7.48 0.83
CA LYS A 14 -4.20 -8.94 1.01
C LYS A 14 -2.87 -9.46 1.56
N ALA A 15 -1.74 -8.96 1.04
CA ALA A 15 -0.41 -9.36 1.49
C ALA A 15 -0.16 -8.99 2.96
N LEU A 16 -0.64 -7.82 3.41
CA LEU A 16 -0.51 -7.39 4.80
C LEU A 16 -1.41 -8.17 5.76
N ASN A 17 -2.51 -8.75 5.28
CA ASN A 17 -3.47 -9.53 6.07
C ASN A 17 -3.28 -11.06 5.93
N GLY A 18 -2.17 -11.52 5.36
CA GLY A 18 -1.90 -12.96 5.17
C GLY A 18 -2.83 -13.66 4.17
N LEU A 19 -3.52 -12.91 3.32
CA LEU A 19 -4.45 -13.40 2.29
C LEU A 19 -3.82 -13.49 0.89
N ALA A 20 -2.52 -13.21 0.78
CA ALA A 20 -1.76 -13.35 -0.46
C ALA A 20 -0.64 -14.39 -0.28
N PRO A 21 -0.11 -14.95 -1.37
CA PRO A 21 1.07 -15.80 -1.32
C PRO A 21 2.23 -15.13 -0.57
N GLN A 22 2.97 -15.92 0.20
CA GLN A 22 4.05 -15.46 1.08
C GLN A 22 5.08 -14.59 0.36
N TYR A 23 5.47 -14.97 -0.86
CA TYR A 23 6.45 -14.21 -1.65
C TYR A 23 6.03 -12.75 -1.89
N LEU A 24 4.75 -12.41 -1.90
CA LEU A 24 4.29 -11.02 -2.05
C LEU A 24 4.38 -10.25 -0.74
N SER A 25 4.10 -10.90 0.38
CA SER A 25 4.23 -10.31 1.72
C SER A 25 5.68 -10.00 2.04
N GLU A 26 6.62 -10.87 1.65
CA GLU A 26 8.07 -10.68 1.83
C GLU A 26 8.63 -9.50 1.01
N LEU A 27 7.89 -9.00 0.01
CA LEU A 27 8.28 -7.79 -0.73
C LEU A 27 7.87 -6.49 -0.03
N LEU A 28 7.10 -6.56 1.07
CA LEU A 28 6.57 -5.41 1.79
C LEU A 28 7.14 -5.37 3.20
N TYR A 29 7.85 -4.30 3.52
CA TYR A 29 8.47 -4.11 4.82
C TYR A 29 7.72 -3.06 5.61
N GLN A 30 7.45 -3.32 6.89
CA GLN A 30 6.85 -2.32 7.78
C GLN A 30 7.82 -1.16 8.04
N TYR A 31 7.29 0.05 8.15
CA TYR A 31 8.08 1.21 8.52
C TYR A 31 8.34 1.23 10.03
N ASP A 32 9.57 0.94 10.44
CA ASP A 32 10.01 1.08 11.83
C ASP A 32 11.10 2.17 11.94
N PRO A 33 10.74 3.38 12.41
CA PRO A 33 11.72 4.44 12.63
C PRO A 33 12.57 4.15 13.87
N PRO A 34 13.86 4.53 13.87
CA PRO A 34 14.77 4.32 15.00
C PRO A 34 14.38 5.13 16.25
N ARG A 35 13.47 6.10 16.13
CA ARG A 35 12.94 6.91 17.22
C ARG A 35 11.43 6.78 17.28
N LEU A 36 10.86 6.95 18.48
CA LEU A 36 9.41 6.98 18.70
C LEU A 36 8.84 8.26 18.09
N LEU A 37 8.36 8.17 16.85
CA LEU A 37 7.69 9.25 16.14
C LEU A 37 6.18 9.02 16.15
N ARG A 38 5.39 10.08 15.95
CA ARG A 38 3.92 9.97 15.77
C ARG A 38 3.52 9.11 14.57
N SER A 39 4.43 8.91 13.61
CA SER A 39 4.25 7.99 12.47
C SER A 39 4.47 6.52 12.83
N LYS A 40 5.10 6.23 13.97
CA LYS A 40 5.29 4.86 14.47
C LYS A 40 3.92 4.32 14.89
N GLY A 41 3.47 3.26 14.22
CA GLY A 41 2.13 2.68 14.43
C GLY A 41 1.05 3.15 13.45
N ALA A 42 1.36 4.08 12.53
CA ALA A 42 0.40 4.53 11.51
C ALA A 42 0.20 3.52 10.36
N GLY A 43 0.71 2.29 10.44
CA GLY A 43 0.58 1.26 9.41
C GLY A 43 1.27 1.61 8.07
N TYR A 44 2.38 2.36 8.12
CA TYR A 44 3.15 2.70 6.93
C TYR A 44 4.10 1.58 6.51
N LEU A 45 4.40 1.55 5.21
CA LEU A 45 5.38 0.65 4.62
C LEU A 45 6.67 1.39 4.26
N LEU A 46 7.80 0.70 4.38
CA LEU A 46 9.07 1.20 3.90
C LEU A 46 9.03 1.28 2.36
N VAL A 47 9.38 2.44 1.83
CA VAL A 47 9.55 2.62 0.38
C VAL A 47 11.02 2.42 0.05
N PRO A 48 11.42 1.36 -0.66
CA PRO A 48 12.82 1.12 -0.99
C PRO A 48 13.36 2.19 -1.92
N GLN A 49 14.65 2.50 -1.80
CA GLN A 49 15.33 3.29 -2.82
C GLN A 49 15.53 2.46 -4.08
N ILE A 50 15.29 3.06 -5.24
CA ILE A 50 15.46 2.43 -6.54
C ILE A 50 16.54 3.17 -7.32
N MET A 51 17.45 2.41 -7.93
CA MET A 51 18.49 2.98 -8.79
C MET A 51 18.00 3.21 -10.22
N LYS A 52 17.11 2.33 -10.71
CA LYS A 52 16.52 2.42 -12.05
C LYS A 52 15.07 2.89 -11.94
N THR A 53 14.81 4.16 -12.27
CA THR A 53 13.48 4.79 -12.16
C THR A 53 12.42 4.14 -13.07
N THR A 54 12.83 3.52 -14.18
CA THR A 54 11.92 2.86 -15.12
C THR A 54 11.47 1.48 -14.64
N ALA A 55 12.38 0.49 -14.63
CA ALA A 55 12.07 -0.88 -14.23
C ALA A 55 11.79 -0.99 -12.72
N GLY A 56 12.64 -0.38 -11.88
CA GLY A 56 12.47 -0.37 -10.44
C GLY A 56 11.23 0.43 -10.00
N GLY A 57 10.90 1.52 -10.70
CA GLY A 57 9.72 2.33 -10.38
C GLY A 57 8.38 1.63 -10.64
N ARG A 58 8.39 0.57 -11.45
CA ARG A 58 7.21 -0.25 -11.79
C ARG A 58 7.12 -1.54 -10.96
N SER A 59 8.14 -1.88 -10.16
CA SER A 59 8.11 -3.08 -9.34
C SER A 59 7.02 -2.98 -8.26
N PHE A 60 6.48 -4.14 -7.86
CA PHE A 60 5.53 -4.20 -6.75
C PHE A 60 6.16 -3.67 -5.46
N SER A 61 7.39 -4.11 -5.14
CA SER A 61 8.14 -3.71 -3.93
C SER A 61 8.35 -2.21 -3.79
N TYR A 62 8.34 -1.44 -4.88
CA TYR A 62 8.42 0.02 -4.83
C TYR A 62 7.05 0.69 -4.94
N LYS A 63 6.23 0.26 -5.91
CA LYS A 63 4.97 0.93 -6.24
C LYS A 63 3.90 0.73 -5.16
N ALA A 64 3.83 -0.47 -4.58
CA ALA A 64 2.87 -0.81 -3.52
C ALA A 64 3.04 0.07 -2.27
N PRO A 65 4.22 0.14 -1.61
CA PRO A 65 4.37 0.96 -0.41
C PRO A 65 4.15 2.45 -0.68
N ARG A 66 4.56 2.95 -1.86
CA ARG A 66 4.33 4.35 -2.24
C ARG A 66 2.84 4.68 -2.36
N LEU A 67 2.06 3.81 -3.01
CA LEU A 67 0.61 4.00 -3.10
C LEU A 67 -0.07 3.84 -1.74
N TRP A 68 0.30 2.79 -1.00
CA TRP A 68 -0.28 2.49 0.31
C TRP A 68 -0.12 3.66 1.28
N ASN A 69 1.08 4.24 1.37
CA ASN A 69 1.34 5.36 2.27
C ASN A 69 0.61 6.65 1.89
N SER A 70 0.10 6.76 0.66
CA SER A 70 -0.72 7.89 0.21
C SER A 70 -2.21 7.73 0.54
N LEU A 71 -2.62 6.56 1.08
CA LEU A 71 -4.00 6.32 1.45
C LEU A 71 -4.35 6.95 2.79
N PRO A 72 -5.57 7.51 2.93
CA PRO A 72 -6.08 7.94 4.23
C PRO A 72 -6.23 6.73 5.16
N THR A 73 -6.09 6.98 6.47
CA THR A 73 -6.21 5.95 7.52
C THR A 73 -7.56 5.24 7.45
N SER A 74 -8.65 5.96 7.18
CA SER A 74 -9.99 5.38 7.02
C SER A 74 -10.09 4.30 5.94
N VAL A 75 -9.24 4.34 4.91
CA VAL A 75 -9.17 3.29 3.88
C VAL A 75 -8.26 2.16 4.35
N ARG A 76 -7.11 2.46 4.95
CA ARG A 76 -6.12 1.45 5.38
C ARG A 76 -6.63 0.59 6.53
N ASP A 77 -7.27 1.19 7.52
CA ASP A 77 -7.83 0.53 8.71
C ASP A 77 -9.21 -0.09 8.42
N SER A 78 -9.40 -0.61 7.21
CA SER A 78 -10.62 -1.33 6.87
C SER A 78 -10.57 -2.75 7.42
N ASP A 79 -11.60 -3.14 8.17
CA ASP A 79 -11.66 -4.44 8.88
C ASP A 79 -11.71 -5.65 7.93
N THR A 80 -12.25 -5.46 6.72
CA THR A 80 -12.43 -6.55 5.76
C THR A 80 -12.06 -6.14 4.34
N VAL A 81 -11.77 -7.14 3.51
CA VAL A 81 -11.48 -6.95 2.08
C VAL A 81 -12.63 -6.25 1.35
N SER A 82 -13.89 -6.54 1.70
CA SER A 82 -15.05 -5.93 1.05
C SER A 82 -15.17 -4.44 1.39
N VAL A 83 -15.00 -4.08 2.67
CA VAL A 83 -14.98 -2.69 3.14
C VAL A 83 -13.81 -1.94 2.49
N PHE A 84 -12.63 -2.54 2.48
CA PHE A 84 -11.45 -1.98 1.82
C PHE A 84 -11.70 -1.67 0.34
N LYS A 85 -12.23 -2.64 -0.42
CA LYS A 85 -12.56 -2.46 -1.85
C LYS A 85 -13.53 -1.29 -2.08
N SER A 86 -14.56 -1.18 -1.24
CA SER A 86 -15.56 -0.12 -1.32
C SER A 86 -14.92 1.25 -1.07
N ARG A 87 -14.27 1.42 0.10
CA ARG A 87 -13.63 2.68 0.49
C ARG A 87 -12.52 3.09 -0.49
N LEU A 88 -11.71 2.14 -0.94
CA LEU A 88 -10.66 2.39 -1.93
C LEU A 88 -11.23 2.88 -3.26
N LYS A 89 -12.33 2.27 -3.74
CA LYS A 89 -12.97 2.70 -4.99
C LYS A 89 -13.49 4.13 -4.86
N THR A 90 -14.16 4.45 -3.77
CA THR A 90 -14.65 5.82 -3.48
C THR A 90 -13.50 6.82 -3.44
N TYR A 91 -12.43 6.51 -2.71
CA TYR A 91 -11.24 7.36 -2.63
C TYR A 91 -10.59 7.60 -3.99
N LEU A 92 -10.39 6.55 -4.80
CA LEU A 92 -9.78 6.70 -6.11
C LEU A 92 -10.67 7.44 -7.12
N PHE A 93 -11.99 7.43 -6.92
CA PHE A 93 -12.92 8.21 -7.73
C PHE A 93 -12.83 9.70 -7.39
N SER A 94 -12.85 10.07 -6.11
CA SER A 94 -12.75 11.46 -5.66
C SER A 94 -11.39 12.13 -5.88
N GLN A 95 -10.37 11.37 -6.26
CA GLN A 95 -9.06 11.91 -6.65
C GLN A 95 -8.96 12.24 -8.15
N VAL A 96 -9.91 11.78 -8.96
CA VAL A 96 -9.92 11.95 -10.42
C VAL A 96 -10.97 12.95 -10.87
N PHE A 97 -12.07 13.06 -10.12
CA PHE A 97 -13.20 13.95 -10.35
C PHE A 97 -13.37 14.87 -9.15
#